data_AF-A0A1D2MBS1-F1
#
_entry.id   AF-A0A1D2MBS1-F1
#
_cell.length_a   1.000
_cell.length_b   1.000
_cell.length_c   1.000
_cell.angle_alpha   90.00
_cell.angle_beta   90.00
_cell.angle_gamma   90.00
#
_symmetry.space_group_name_H-M   'P 1'
#
loop_
_entity.id
_entity.type
_entity.pdbx_description
1 polymer ?
#
loop_
_entity_poly.entity_id
_entity_poly.type
_entity_poly.pdbx_seq_one_letter_code
_entity_poly.pdbx_strand_id
1 'polypeptide(L)'
;MKYLVVITVLVGVAAAQKFSATRSGNEIVITRSESENNGDGTFKWASELSDGTKLEQSGYVKAGPDPEKPIQVIEGSYSYITPEGETINLKYIADENGFQPEGVHLPTPPPIPEEIQKALNLIQAASSNQVPQFRKPLSQPRRF
;
A
#
# COMPACT_ATOMS: atom_id res chain seq x y z
N MET A 1 -33.58 58.26 7.51
CA MET A 1 -32.74 57.27 8.21
C MET A 1 -32.81 55.88 7.55
N LYS A 2 -32.70 55.79 6.22
CA LYS A 2 -32.84 54.50 5.48
C LYS A 2 -31.74 54.28 4.42
N TYR A 3 -30.92 55.29 4.15
CA TYR A 3 -29.79 55.23 3.21
C TYR A 3 -28.41 55.24 3.88
N LEU A 4 -28.35 55.37 5.22
CA LEU A 4 -27.08 55.43 5.95
C LEU A 4 -26.45 54.04 6.20
N VAL A 5 -27.25 52.97 6.12
CA VAL A 5 -26.78 51.58 6.30
C VAL A 5 -26.21 50.98 5.00
N VAL A 6 -26.55 51.55 3.84
CA VAL A 6 -26.14 51.00 2.53
C VAL A 6 -24.69 51.34 2.19
N ILE A 7 -24.16 52.47 2.71
CA ILE A 7 -22.78 52.90 2.43
C ILE A 7 -21.75 52.13 3.26
N THR A 8 -22.10 51.67 4.46
CA THR A 8 -21.18 50.87 5.30
C THR A 8 -20.95 49.45 4.78
N VAL A 9 -21.85 48.91 3.94
CA VAL A 9 -21.66 47.60 3.31
C VAL A 9 -20.74 47.68 2.08
N LEU A 10 -20.59 48.86 1.47
CA LEU A 10 -19.75 49.07 0.29
C LEU A 10 -18.26 49.35 0.61
N VAL A 11 -17.92 49.68 1.86
CA VAL A 11 -16.53 49.97 2.27
C VAL A 11 -15.85 48.77 2.96
N GLY A 12 -16.60 47.75 3.37
CA GLY A 12 -16.05 46.53 3.97
C GLY A 12 -15.41 45.54 2.99
N VAL A 13 -15.55 45.74 1.67
CA VAL A 13 -15.08 44.80 0.63
C VAL A 13 -13.66 45.14 0.11
N ALA A 14 -13.01 46.18 0.63
CA ALA A 14 -11.72 46.65 0.11
C ALA A 14 -10.48 46.23 0.93
N ALA A 15 -10.64 45.49 2.04
CA ALA A 15 -9.52 45.09 2.91
C ALA A 15 -9.35 43.58 3.08
N ALA A 16 -9.95 42.76 2.21
CA ALA A 16 -9.47 41.40 2.00
C ALA A 16 -8.21 41.49 1.13
N GLN A 17 -7.10 41.89 1.76
CA GLN A 17 -5.79 41.81 1.15
C GLN A 17 -5.62 40.37 0.67
N LYS A 18 -5.57 40.18 -0.65
CA LYS A 18 -5.15 38.93 -1.24
C LYS A 18 -3.76 38.67 -0.67
N PHE A 19 -3.69 37.74 0.27
CA PHE A 19 -2.43 37.17 0.73
C PHE A 19 -1.92 36.31 -0.42
N SER A 20 -1.47 36.95 -1.50
CA SER A 20 -0.61 36.32 -2.47
C SER A 20 0.72 36.16 -1.77
N ALA A 21 0.87 35.07 -1.01
CA ALA A 21 2.18 34.60 -0.63
C ALA A 21 3.00 34.53 -1.92
N THR A 22 4.04 35.35 -2.01
CA THR A 22 5.06 35.21 -3.04
C THR A 22 5.62 33.80 -2.92
N ARG A 23 5.09 32.88 -3.74
CA ARG A 23 5.53 31.50 -3.82
C ARG A 23 6.95 31.53 -4.38
N SER A 24 7.92 31.39 -3.48
CA SER A 24 9.33 31.18 -3.81
C SER A 24 9.44 30.00 -4.78
N GLY A 25 10.34 30.08 -5.75
CA GLY A 25 10.39 29.25 -6.97
C GLY A 25 10.61 27.74 -6.82
N ASN A 26 10.41 27.16 -5.64
CA ASN A 26 10.55 25.73 -5.35
C ASN A 26 9.30 25.16 -4.62
N GLU A 27 8.10 25.67 -4.90
CA GLU A 27 6.87 25.09 -4.33
C GLU A 27 6.54 23.76 -5.02
N ILE A 28 6.49 22.69 -4.24
CA ILE A 28 6.01 21.38 -4.69
C ILE A 28 4.49 21.40 -4.62
N VAL A 29 3.82 21.20 -5.76
CA VAL A 29 2.35 21.24 -5.88
C VAL A 29 1.80 19.88 -6.27
N ILE A 30 0.56 19.61 -5.88
CA ILE A 30 -0.16 18.40 -6.33
C ILE A 30 -0.56 18.62 -7.79
N THR A 31 -0.10 17.72 -8.68
CA THR A 31 -0.42 17.73 -10.11
C THR A 31 -1.58 16.80 -10.45
N ARG A 32 -1.76 15.72 -9.69
CA ARG A 32 -2.88 14.78 -9.80
C ARG A 32 -3.36 14.39 -8.42
N SER A 33 -4.67 14.30 -8.25
CA SER A 33 -5.29 13.78 -7.02
C SER A 33 -6.54 12.99 -7.41
N GLU A 34 -6.61 11.76 -6.95
CA GLU A 34 -7.76 10.86 -7.12
C GLU A 34 -8.12 10.29 -5.76
N SER A 35 -9.42 10.20 -5.48
CA SER A 35 -9.94 9.65 -4.25
C SER A 35 -11.33 9.08 -4.49
N GLU A 36 -11.48 7.80 -4.18
CA GLU A 36 -12.70 7.03 -4.31
C GLU A 36 -12.90 6.22 -3.03
N ASN A 37 -14.09 6.30 -2.46
CA ASN A 37 -14.47 5.53 -1.29
C ASN A 37 -15.87 4.97 -1.54
N ASN A 38 -15.96 3.64 -1.56
CA ASN A 38 -17.19 2.94 -1.89
C ASN A 38 -18.10 2.71 -0.67
N GLY A 39 -17.60 3.00 0.55
CA GLY A 39 -18.35 2.85 1.80
C GLY A 39 -18.53 1.40 2.29
N ASP A 40 -18.05 0.41 1.53
CA ASP A 40 -18.07 -1.01 1.86
C ASP A 40 -16.73 -1.51 2.46
N GLY A 41 -15.83 -0.58 2.77
CA GLY A 41 -14.46 -0.86 3.21
C GLY A 41 -13.46 -0.98 2.05
N THR A 42 -13.93 -0.87 0.80
CA THR A 42 -13.06 -0.65 -0.36
C THR A 42 -12.87 0.84 -0.63
N PHE A 43 -11.63 1.22 -0.90
CA PHE A 43 -11.27 2.59 -1.26
C PHE A 43 -10.04 2.59 -2.15
N LYS A 44 -9.84 3.69 -2.89
CA LYS A 44 -8.64 3.95 -3.67
C LYS A 44 -8.31 5.43 -3.61
N TRP A 45 -7.04 5.76 -3.46
CA TRP A 45 -6.57 7.12 -3.64
C TRP A 45 -5.20 7.13 -4.31
N ALA A 46 -4.94 8.18 -5.08
CA ALA A 46 -3.67 8.40 -5.74
C ALA A 46 -3.34 9.89 -5.73
N SER A 47 -2.06 10.22 -5.65
CA SER A 47 -1.57 11.59 -5.73
C SER A 47 -0.23 11.64 -6.44
N GLU A 48 -0.07 12.64 -7.30
CA GLU A 48 1.20 12.96 -7.95
C GLU A 48 1.57 14.40 -7.61
N LEU A 49 2.84 14.62 -7.29
CA LEU A 49 3.40 15.93 -6.96
C LEU A 49 4.30 16.40 -8.11
N SER A 50 4.52 17.71 -8.20
CA SER A 50 5.28 18.34 -9.28
C SER A 50 6.77 18.01 -9.29
N ASP A 51 7.30 17.47 -8.19
CA ASP A 51 8.67 16.98 -8.07
C ASP A 51 8.85 15.53 -8.57
N GLY A 52 7.77 14.91 -9.07
CA GLY A 52 7.77 13.52 -9.53
C GLY A 52 7.45 12.50 -8.43
N THR A 53 7.17 12.95 -7.19
CA THR A 53 6.70 12.07 -6.13
C THR A 53 5.31 11.53 -6.45
N LYS A 54 5.11 10.21 -6.30
CA LYS A 54 3.84 9.53 -6.52
C LYS A 54 3.46 8.71 -5.30
N LEU A 55 2.18 8.74 -4.97
CA LEU A 55 1.57 8.02 -3.88
C LEU A 55 0.32 7.34 -4.40
N GLU A 56 0.17 6.05 -4.15
CA GLU A 56 -1.02 5.30 -4.49
C GLU A 56 -1.37 4.36 -3.34
N GLN A 57 -2.65 4.21 -3.05
CA GLN A 57 -3.12 3.30 -2.03
C GLN A 57 -4.52 2.82 -2.37
N SER A 58 -4.78 1.55 -2.07
CA SER A 58 -6.10 0.96 -2.09
C SER A 58 -6.32 0.15 -0.84
N GLY A 59 -7.57 -0.01 -0.45
CA GLY A 59 -7.94 -0.90 0.63
C GLY A 59 -9.13 -1.74 0.27
N TYR A 60 -9.22 -2.89 0.92
CA TYR A 60 -10.34 -3.80 0.85
C TYR A 60 -10.47 -4.56 2.17
N VAL A 61 -11.63 -5.17 2.39
CA VAL A 61 -11.91 -5.96 3.58
C VAL A 61 -11.90 -7.44 3.21
N LYS A 62 -11.15 -8.25 3.96
CA LYS A 62 -11.17 -9.72 3.86
C LYS A 62 -11.78 -10.34 5.12
N ALA A 63 -12.33 -11.54 4.99
CA ALA A 63 -12.82 -12.29 6.14
C ALA A 63 -11.66 -12.66 7.07
N GLY A 64 -11.83 -12.41 8.37
CA GLY A 64 -10.89 -12.83 9.40
C GLY A 64 -11.17 -14.24 9.93
N PRO A 65 -10.35 -14.72 10.89
CA PRO A 65 -10.59 -16.00 11.59
C PRO A 65 -11.91 -16.01 12.36
N ASP A 66 -12.36 -14.83 12.79
CA ASP A 66 -13.63 -14.58 13.45
C ASP A 66 -14.56 -13.82 12.47
N PRO A 67 -15.74 -14.37 12.12
CA PRO A 67 -16.69 -13.72 11.21
C PRO A 67 -17.15 -12.33 11.69
N GLU A 68 -17.09 -12.06 12.99
CA GLU A 68 -17.46 -10.76 13.57
C GLU A 68 -16.31 -9.75 13.52
N LYS A 69 -15.10 -10.17 13.13
CA LYS A 69 -13.90 -9.33 13.05
C LYS A 69 -13.26 -9.41 11.66
N PRO A 70 -13.86 -8.75 10.66
CA PRO A 70 -13.25 -8.65 9.35
C PRO A 70 -11.91 -7.88 9.42
N ILE A 71 -11.00 -8.21 8.51
CA ILE A 71 -9.66 -7.62 8.46
C ILE A 71 -9.62 -6.60 7.33
N GLN A 72 -9.25 -5.36 7.66
CA GLN A 72 -8.92 -4.36 6.66
C GLN A 72 -7.52 -4.65 6.10
N VAL A 73 -7.41 -4.78 4.79
CA VAL A 73 -6.14 -4.82 4.07
C VAL A 73 -5.96 -3.48 3.36
N ILE A 74 -4.74 -2.96 3.40
CA ILE A 74 -4.32 -1.76 2.69
C ILE A 74 -3.08 -2.09 1.89
N GLU A 75 -3.13 -1.85 0.59
CA GLU A 75 -2.00 -2.01 -0.32
C GLU A 75 -1.66 -0.65 -0.87
N GLY A 76 -0.37 -0.30 -0.91
CA GLY A 76 0.02 0.98 -1.46
C GLY A 76 1.45 1.00 -1.99
N SER A 77 1.74 2.10 -2.67
CA SER A 77 3.06 2.40 -3.19
C SER A 77 3.41 3.87 -3.03
N TYR A 78 4.71 4.11 -2.83
CA TYR A 78 5.31 5.42 -2.73
C TYR A 78 6.55 5.44 -3.62
N SER A 79 6.70 6.47 -4.45
CA SER A 79 7.92 6.67 -5.23
C SER A 79 8.34 8.12 -5.28
N TYR A 80 9.64 8.36 -5.26
CA TYR A 80 10.21 9.69 -5.40
C TYR A 80 11.54 9.63 -6.16
N ILE A 81 11.97 10.77 -6.68
CA ILE A 81 13.25 10.91 -7.38
C ILE A 81 14.25 11.49 -6.39
N THR A 82 15.38 10.80 -6.21
CA THR A 82 16.48 11.26 -5.36
C THR A 82 17.20 12.46 -5.98
N PRO A 83 17.94 13.26 -5.20
CA PRO A 83 18.80 14.32 -5.73
C PRO A 83 19.79 13.83 -6.81
N GLU A 84 20.16 12.54 -6.76
CA GLU A 84 21.06 11.87 -7.71
C GLU A 84 20.35 11.42 -9.00
N GLY A 85 19.01 11.56 -9.09
CA GLY A 85 18.20 11.19 -10.25
C GLY A 85 17.72 9.74 -10.26
N GLU A 86 17.99 8.96 -9.20
CA GLU A 86 17.47 7.60 -9.04
C GLU A 86 16.02 7.63 -8.56
N THR A 87 15.15 6.80 -9.14
CA THR A 87 13.77 6.63 -8.65
C THR A 87 13.75 5.57 -7.56
N ILE A 88 13.40 5.97 -6.34
CA ILE A 88 13.16 5.05 -5.24
C ILE A 88 11.69 4.68 -5.23
N ASN A 89 11.40 3.38 -5.12
CA ASN A 89 10.05 2.84 -4.98
C ASN A 89 9.95 2.01 -3.70
N LEU A 90 8.83 2.20 -3.00
CA LEU A 90 8.40 1.45 -1.85
C LEU A 90 6.99 0.93 -2.13
N LYS A 91 6.79 -0.37 -2.00
CA LYS A 91 5.46 -0.99 -1.97
C LYS A 91 5.19 -1.49 -0.57
N TYR A 92 3.93 -1.60 -0.19
CA TYR A 92 3.59 -2.17 1.10
C TYR A 92 2.22 -2.82 1.08
N ILE A 93 2.06 -3.79 1.98
CA ILE A 93 0.78 -4.36 2.38
C ILE A 93 0.68 -4.19 3.89
N ALA A 94 -0.45 -3.68 4.36
CA ALA A 94 -0.82 -3.62 5.76
C ALA A 94 -2.06 -4.47 6.00
N ASP A 95 -1.90 -5.51 6.81
CA ASP A 95 -2.96 -6.45 7.16
C ASP A 95 -2.83 -6.92 8.62
N GLU A 96 -3.41 -8.06 8.98
CA GLU A 96 -3.31 -8.66 10.31
C GLU A 96 -1.89 -8.99 10.76
N ASN A 97 -0.93 -9.11 9.83
CA ASN A 97 0.48 -9.35 10.13
C ASN A 97 1.26 -8.04 10.27
N GLY A 98 0.58 -6.89 10.25
CA GLY A 98 1.18 -5.56 10.35
C GLY A 98 1.60 -5.00 8.99
N PHE A 99 2.50 -4.02 9.04
CA PHE A 99 3.01 -3.33 7.86
C PHE A 99 4.21 -4.07 7.26
N GLN A 100 4.09 -4.46 6.00
CA GLN A 100 5.07 -5.27 5.28
C GLN A 100 5.59 -4.47 4.07
N PRO A 101 6.68 -3.69 4.24
CA PRO A 101 7.26 -2.90 3.16
C PRO A 101 8.20 -3.73 2.28
N GLU A 102 8.16 -3.48 0.99
CA GLU A 102 9.05 -4.01 -0.04
C GLU A 102 9.71 -2.85 -0.79
N GLY A 103 11.04 -2.85 -0.84
CA GLY A 103 11.81 -1.84 -1.56
C GLY A 103 13.30 -2.18 -1.55
N VAL A 104 13.99 -1.89 -2.65
CA VAL A 104 15.43 -2.21 -2.83
C VAL A 104 16.35 -1.49 -1.84
N HIS A 105 15.88 -0.40 -1.26
CA HIS A 105 16.58 0.45 -0.30
C HIS A 105 16.36 0.01 1.15
N LEU A 106 15.52 -1.00 1.40
CA LEU A 106 15.25 -1.49 2.74
C LEU A 106 16.38 -2.42 3.22
N PRO A 107 16.67 -2.44 4.53
CA PRO A 107 17.60 -3.39 5.10
C PRO A 107 17.12 -4.82 4.82
N THR A 108 17.98 -5.65 4.21
CA THR A 108 17.71 -7.07 4.06
C THR A 108 18.19 -7.84 5.30
N PRO A 109 17.46 -8.89 5.72
CA PRO A 109 17.96 -9.77 6.76
C PRO A 109 19.28 -10.40 6.32
N PRO A 110 20.20 -10.71 7.26
CA PRO A 110 21.45 -11.36 6.92
C PRO A 110 21.19 -12.70 6.20
N PRO A 111 22.10 -13.14 5.32
CA PRO A 111 21.95 -14.41 4.61
C PRO A 111 21.83 -15.57 5.59
N ILE A 112 21.02 -16.57 5.23
CA ILE A 112 20.85 -17.79 6.01
C ILE A 112 22.22 -18.48 6.17
N PRO A 113 22.64 -18.86 7.39
CA PRO A 113 23.86 -19.63 7.62
C PRO A 113 23.95 -20.92 6.79
N GLU A 114 25.14 -21.28 6.33
CA GLU A 114 25.36 -22.45 5.47
C GLU A 114 24.86 -23.75 6.09
N GLU A 115 24.95 -23.90 7.41
CA GLU A 115 24.53 -25.11 8.11
C GLU A 115 23.02 -25.35 7.98
N ILE A 116 22.23 -24.27 8.06
CA ILE A 116 20.77 -24.33 7.89
C ILE A 116 20.45 -24.71 6.45
N GLN A 117 21.19 -24.15 5.48
CA GLN A 117 21.00 -24.47 4.06
C GLN A 117 21.35 -25.94 3.76
N LYS A 118 22.44 -26.46 4.35
CA LYS A 118 22.82 -27.89 4.31
C LYS A 118 21.73 -28.76 4.92
N ALA A 119 21.19 -28.39 6.08
CA ALA A 119 20.12 -29.13 6.74
C ALA A 119 18.83 -29.18 5.90
N LEU A 120 18.42 -28.06 5.31
CA LEU A 120 17.25 -27.99 4.42
C LEU A 120 17.42 -28.89 3.18
N ASN A 121 18.61 -28.88 2.56
CA ASN A 121 18.92 -29.75 1.42
C ASN A 121 18.85 -31.24 1.79
N LEU A 122 19.35 -31.62 2.98
CA LEU A 122 19.26 -33.00 3.48
C LEU A 122 17.81 -33.42 3.74
N ILE A 123 16.99 -32.54 4.35
CA ILE A 123 15.56 -32.79 4.59
C ILE A 123 14.82 -32.95 3.26
N GLN A 124 15.09 -32.09 2.27
CA GLN A 124 14.50 -32.17 0.94
C GLN A 124 14.89 -33.46 0.20
N ALA A 125 16.15 -33.87 0.28
CA ALA A 125 16.65 -35.12 -0.31
C ALA A 125 16.07 -36.37 0.38
N ALA A 126 15.84 -36.32 1.70
CA ALA A 126 15.19 -37.40 2.43
C ALA A 126 13.69 -37.49 2.10
N SER A 127 13.02 -36.35 1.92
CA SER A 127 11.61 -36.24 1.55
C SER A 127 11.32 -36.76 0.13
N SER A 128 12.16 -36.44 -0.86
CA SER A 128 12.00 -36.94 -2.23
C SER A 128 12.15 -38.47 -2.34
N ASN A 129 12.88 -39.08 -1.41
CA ASN A 129 13.07 -40.53 -1.33
C ASN A 129 11.93 -41.29 -0.60
N GLN A 130 10.87 -40.61 -0.10
CA GLN A 130 9.85 -41.24 0.75
C GLN A 130 8.39 -41.13 0.25
N VAL A 131 8.13 -41.12 -1.06
CA VAL A 131 6.76 -41.39 -1.57
C VAL A 131 6.67 -42.80 -2.17
N PRO A 132 6.54 -43.87 -1.36
CA PRO A 132 5.89 -45.09 -1.85
C PRO A 132 4.47 -44.71 -2.23
N GLN A 133 4.18 -44.69 -3.53
CA GLN A 133 2.83 -44.68 -4.06
C GLN A 133 2.09 -45.89 -3.49
N PHE A 134 1.33 -45.72 -2.41
CA PHE A 134 0.40 -46.74 -1.93
C PHE A 134 -0.73 -46.88 -2.96
N ARG A 135 -0.44 -47.56 -4.07
CA ARG A 135 -1.46 -48.10 -4.96
C ARG A 135 -2.15 -49.21 -4.19
N LYS A 136 -3.22 -48.84 -3.47
CA LYS A 136 -4.15 -49.82 -2.90
C LYS A 136 -4.63 -50.70 -4.06
N PRO A 137 -4.30 -52.01 -4.11
CA PRO A 137 -4.79 -52.84 -5.19
C PRO A 137 -6.32 -52.92 -5.04
N LEU A 138 -7.04 -52.53 -6.10
CA LEU A 138 -8.47 -52.76 -6.21
C LEU A 138 -8.72 -54.26 -6.03
N SER A 139 -9.25 -54.63 -4.86
CA SER A 139 -9.68 -55.99 -4.60
C SER A 139 -10.79 -56.33 -5.60
N GLN A 140 -10.48 -57.14 -6.61
CA GLN A 140 -11.50 -57.64 -7.52
C GLN A 140 -12.49 -58.48 -6.72
N PRO A 141 -13.81 -58.29 -6.92
CA PRO A 141 -14.80 -59.12 -6.26
C PRO A 141 -14.68 -60.55 -6.79
N ARG A 142 -14.45 -61.52 -5.89
CA ARG A 142 -14.55 -62.94 -6.25
C ARG A 142 -15.98 -63.20 -6.71
N ARG A 143 -16.14 -63.53 -7.99
CA ARG A 143 -17.39 -64.09 -8.50
C ARG A 143 -17.55 -65.51 -7.95
N PHE A 144 -18.70 -65.76 -7.33
CA PHE A 144 -19.26 -67.10 -7.14
C PHE A 144 -20.11 -67.43 -8.36
#